data_AF-A0A1G5WH43-F1
#
_entry.id   AF-A0A1G5WH43-F1
#
_cell.length_a   1.000
_cell.length_b   1.000
_cell.length_c   1.000
_cell.angle_alpha   90.00
_cell.angle_beta   90.00
_cell.angle_gamma   90.00
#
_symmetry.space_group_name_H-M   'P 1'
#
loop_
_entity.id
_entity.type
_entity.pdbx_description
1 polymer ?
#
loop_
_entity_poly.entity_id
_entity_poly.type
_entity_poly.pdbx_seq_one_letter_code
_entity_poly.pdbx_strand_id
1 'polypeptide(L)'
;MCIDLLNNPTVIGAIIGAIVGAIASAAFAIATSLYKFNKRKKGAKSLIKSETNHIIDALEKFKDKYLKNEIKLDDVDKSINELFNFYNMMHNFPIWTDRNWINLINFIPSIFNEEEINKINQFYAKCEEMSDAANALADKEPFNELSIEGQPTRKIPMPLKDINSHRNMFRKDLNELIKMGNEVKLIFD
;
A
#
# COMPACT_ATOMS: atom_id res chain seq x y z
N MET A 1 57.27 25.75 33.46
CA MET A 1 56.91 26.97 32.72
C MET A 1 55.73 26.66 31.77
N CYS A 2 54.56 26.30 32.31
CA CYS A 2 53.33 26.06 31.53
C CYS A 2 52.09 26.70 32.19
N ILE A 3 52.24 27.26 33.39
CA ILE A 3 51.12 27.77 34.20
C ILE A 3 50.80 29.23 33.81
N ASP A 4 51.78 30.03 33.38
CA ASP A 4 51.57 31.44 33.00
C ASP A 4 50.85 31.64 31.65
N LEU A 5 50.85 30.62 30.77
CA LEU A 5 50.15 30.70 29.48
C LEU A 5 48.62 30.56 29.65
N LEU A 6 48.17 29.83 30.67
CA LEU A 6 46.76 29.58 30.97
C LEU A 6 46.09 30.73 31.73
N ASN A 7 46.86 31.66 32.31
CA ASN A 7 46.35 32.86 33.01
C ASN A 7 46.32 34.11 32.10
N ASN A 8 46.78 33.99 30.85
CA ASN A 8 46.76 35.10 29.91
C ASN A 8 45.33 35.29 29.36
N PRO A 9 44.66 36.44 29.62
CA PRO A 9 43.26 36.64 29.27
C PRO A 9 43.00 36.54 27.77
N THR A 10 44.01 36.77 26.93
CA THR A 10 43.95 36.61 25.47
C THR A 10 43.91 35.13 25.07
N VAL A 11 44.63 34.26 25.79
CA VAL A 11 44.66 32.80 25.57
C VAL A 11 43.38 32.16 26.12
N ILE A 12 42.92 32.57 27.30
CA ILE A 12 41.64 32.15 27.87
C ILE A 12 40.47 32.58 26.96
N GLY A 13 40.49 33.81 26.47
CA GLY A 13 39.49 34.33 25.53
C GLY A 13 39.46 33.56 24.20
N ALA A 14 40.62 33.16 23.67
CA ALA A 14 40.71 32.33 22.48
C ALA A 14 40.20 30.90 22.71
N ILE A 15 40.49 30.29 23.87
CA ILE A 15 40.00 28.95 24.25
C ILE A 15 38.48 28.96 24.44
N ILE A 16 37.94 29.95 25.17
CA ILE A 16 36.50 30.13 25.35
C ILE A 16 35.82 30.41 24.00
N GLY A 17 36.40 31.27 23.16
CA GLY A 17 35.90 31.56 21.82
C GLY A 17 35.88 30.32 20.92
N ALA A 18 36.90 29.46 20.98
CA ALA A 18 36.96 28.21 20.24
C ALA A 18 35.92 27.19 20.74
N ILE A 19 35.71 27.08 22.05
CA ILE A 19 34.68 26.20 22.65
C ILE A 19 33.28 26.67 22.26
N VAL A 20 33.00 27.98 22.40
CA VAL A 20 31.69 28.55 22.03
C VAL A 20 31.45 28.43 20.52
N GLY A 21 32.47 28.67 19.69
CA GLY A 21 32.39 28.48 18.24
C GLY A 21 32.17 27.02 17.83
N ALA A 22 32.80 26.06 18.51
CA ALA A 22 32.60 24.64 18.26
C ALA A 22 31.20 24.16 18.69
N ILE A 23 30.72 24.59 19.86
CA ILE A 23 29.37 24.28 20.35
C ILE A 23 28.30 24.88 19.42
N ALA A 24 28.47 26.13 19.01
CA ALA A 24 27.57 26.78 18.06
C ALA A 24 27.57 26.04 16.70
N SER A 25 28.74 25.67 16.19
CA SER A 25 28.85 24.91 14.93
C SER A 25 28.20 23.53 15.02
N ALA A 26 28.38 22.82 16.13
CA ALA A 26 27.73 21.54 16.39
C ALA A 26 26.19 21.71 16.49
N ALA A 27 25.72 22.75 17.20
CA ALA A 27 24.30 23.06 17.30
C ALA A 27 23.69 23.41 15.92
N PHE A 28 24.39 24.19 15.09
CA PHE A 28 23.96 24.50 13.72
C PHE A 28 23.96 23.25 12.82
N ALA A 29 24.95 22.37 12.95
CA ALA A 29 25.00 21.11 12.21
C ALA A 29 23.83 20.19 12.60
N ILE A 30 23.55 20.07 13.90
CA ILE A 30 22.41 19.32 14.43
C ILE A 30 21.08 19.93 13.96
N ALA A 31 20.91 21.25 14.07
CA ALA A 31 19.71 21.95 13.60
C ALA A 31 19.50 21.82 12.08
N THR A 32 20.58 21.89 11.29
CA THR A 32 20.53 21.70 9.83
C THR A 32 20.19 20.26 9.46
N SER A 33 20.74 19.29 10.19
CA SER A 33 20.42 17.87 10.04
C SER A 33 18.94 17.60 10.37
N LEU A 34 18.46 18.11 11.50
CA LEU A 34 17.05 18.07 11.93
C LEU A 34 16.13 18.72 10.89
N TYR A 35 16.50 19.87 10.33
CA TYR A 35 15.73 20.54 9.29
C TYR A 35 15.66 19.70 8.00
N LYS A 36 16.79 19.18 7.52
CA LYS A 36 16.84 18.30 6.33
C LYS A 36 16.03 17.03 6.57
N PHE A 37 16.12 16.46 7.77
CA PHE A 37 15.38 15.29 8.19
C PHE A 37 13.87 15.56 8.22
N ASN A 38 13.43 16.65 8.86
CA ASN A 38 12.02 17.05 8.91
C ASN A 38 11.44 17.33 7.52
N LYS A 39 12.23 17.96 6.63
CA LYS A 39 11.83 18.19 5.23
C LYS A 39 11.65 16.87 4.47
N ARG A 40 12.58 15.91 4.63
CA ARG A 40 12.48 14.56 4.06
C ARG A 40 11.28 13.79 4.61
N LYS A 41 11.04 13.84 5.92
CA LYS A 41 9.88 13.27 6.61
C LYS A 41 8.57 13.81 6.06
N LYS A 42 8.46 15.13 5.87
CA LYS A 42 7.27 15.75 5.26
C LYS A 42 7.05 15.30 3.81
N GLY A 43 8.12 15.21 3.02
CA GLY A 43 8.06 14.72 1.64
C GLY A 43 7.61 13.25 1.56
N ALA A 44 8.22 12.37 2.35
CA ALA A 44 7.86 10.95 2.40
C ALA A 44 6.41 10.74 2.84
N LYS A 45 5.96 11.41 3.90
CA LYS A 45 4.54 11.38 4.34
C LYS A 45 3.59 11.82 3.22
N SER A 46 3.91 12.90 2.51
CA SER A 46 3.06 13.39 1.41
C SER A 46 3.00 12.42 0.23
N LEU A 47 4.10 11.77 -0.11
CA LEU A 47 4.16 10.79 -1.19
C LEU A 47 3.31 9.57 -0.87
N ILE A 48 3.52 8.97 0.31
CA ILE A 48 2.77 7.75 0.71
C ILE A 48 1.28 8.08 0.84
N LYS A 49 0.92 9.21 1.45
CA LYS A 49 -0.48 9.65 1.52
C LYS A 49 -1.11 9.76 0.13
N SER A 50 -0.40 10.35 -0.82
CA SER A 50 -0.89 10.49 -2.20
C SER A 50 -1.09 9.14 -2.88
N GLU A 51 -0.14 8.21 -2.70
CA GLU A 51 -0.20 6.87 -3.29
C GLU A 51 -1.32 6.03 -2.66
N THR A 52 -1.41 5.99 -1.32
CA THR A 52 -2.52 5.33 -0.61
C THR A 52 -3.88 5.90 -1.04
N ASN A 53 -4.01 7.23 -1.15
CA ASN A 53 -5.24 7.86 -1.65
C ASN A 53 -5.59 7.37 -3.06
N HIS A 54 -4.62 7.38 -3.96
CA HIS A 54 -4.82 6.96 -5.35
C HIS A 54 -5.27 5.49 -5.45
N ILE A 55 -4.63 4.60 -4.68
CA ILE A 55 -4.98 3.18 -4.64
C ILE A 55 -6.42 3.01 -4.14
N ILE A 56 -6.77 3.64 -3.02
CA ILE A 56 -8.14 3.52 -2.48
C ILE A 56 -9.18 4.03 -3.47
N ASP A 57 -8.96 5.21 -4.06
CA ASP A 57 -9.89 5.77 -5.03
C ASP A 57 -10.10 4.83 -6.23
N ALA A 58 -9.04 4.14 -6.67
CA ALA A 58 -9.12 3.16 -7.75
C ALA A 58 -9.90 1.90 -7.32
N LEU A 59 -9.66 1.39 -6.12
CA LEU A 59 -10.38 0.23 -5.56
C LEU A 59 -11.87 0.53 -5.37
N GLU A 60 -12.20 1.72 -4.85
CA GLU A 60 -13.59 2.16 -4.69
C GLU A 60 -14.29 2.32 -6.04
N LYS A 61 -13.65 2.93 -7.03
CA LYS A 61 -14.19 3.02 -8.39
C LYS A 61 -14.43 1.65 -9.02
N PHE A 62 -13.50 0.72 -8.83
CA PHE A 62 -13.67 -0.66 -9.31
C PHE A 62 -14.87 -1.32 -8.65
N LYS A 63 -14.97 -1.22 -7.31
CA LYS A 63 -16.10 -1.75 -6.54
C LYS A 63 -17.42 -1.18 -7.05
N ASP A 64 -17.52 0.14 -7.19
CA ASP A 64 -18.75 0.81 -7.59
C ASP A 64 -19.16 0.49 -9.03
N LYS A 65 -18.19 0.28 -9.91
CA LYS A 65 -18.44 0.00 -11.33
C LYS A 65 -18.78 -1.47 -11.59
N TYR A 66 -18.16 -2.40 -10.89
CA TYR A 66 -18.22 -3.83 -11.23
C TYR A 66 -18.75 -4.75 -10.10
N LEU A 67 -18.70 -4.31 -8.84
CA LEU A 67 -19.01 -5.15 -7.66
C LEU A 67 -19.97 -4.52 -6.64
N LYS A 68 -20.73 -3.49 -7.04
CA LYS A 68 -21.52 -2.63 -6.14
C LYS A 68 -22.54 -3.38 -5.28
N ASN A 69 -23.34 -4.26 -5.90
CA ASN A 69 -24.44 -4.95 -5.23
C ASN A 69 -24.18 -6.45 -5.11
N GLU A 70 -24.81 -7.06 -4.11
CA GLU A 70 -25.00 -8.52 -4.11
C GLU A 70 -26.03 -8.88 -5.17
N ILE A 71 -25.72 -9.87 -6.01
CA ILE A 71 -26.66 -10.37 -7.01
C ILE A 71 -27.55 -11.40 -6.32
N LYS A 72 -28.85 -11.08 -6.21
CA LYS A 72 -29.89 -12.03 -5.84
C LYS A 72 -30.49 -12.58 -7.13
N LEU A 73 -30.63 -13.90 -7.25
CA LEU A 73 -31.07 -14.58 -8.47
C LEU A 73 -32.59 -14.46 -8.73
N ASP A 74 -33.24 -13.43 -8.19
CA ASP A 74 -34.70 -13.27 -8.24
C ASP A 74 -35.19 -12.77 -9.61
N ASP A 75 -34.32 -12.06 -10.36
CA ASP A 75 -34.49 -11.71 -11.78
C ASP A 75 -33.45 -12.46 -12.60
N VAL A 76 -33.89 -13.60 -13.16
CA VAL A 76 -33.02 -14.72 -13.56
C VAL A 76 -32.10 -14.35 -14.74
N ASP A 77 -32.63 -13.76 -15.81
CA ASP A 77 -31.86 -13.62 -17.07
C ASP A 77 -30.76 -12.55 -16.98
N LYS A 78 -31.03 -11.41 -16.33
CA LYS A 78 -30.06 -10.34 -16.19
C LYS A 78 -28.97 -10.70 -15.17
N SER A 79 -29.37 -11.32 -14.06
CA SER A 79 -28.44 -11.76 -13.00
C SER A 79 -27.47 -12.84 -13.48
N ILE A 80 -27.93 -13.73 -14.37
CA ILE A 80 -27.10 -14.77 -14.99
C ILE A 80 -26.00 -14.17 -15.86
N ASN A 81 -26.34 -13.21 -16.73
CA ASN A 81 -25.35 -12.57 -17.60
C ASN A 81 -24.30 -11.76 -16.81
N GLU A 82 -24.71 -11.08 -15.74
CA GLU A 82 -23.78 -10.37 -14.86
C GLU A 82 -22.83 -11.33 -14.13
N LEU A 83 -23.33 -12.47 -13.66
CA LEU A 83 -22.51 -13.50 -13.02
C LEU A 83 -21.50 -14.11 -14.01
N PHE A 84 -21.92 -14.49 -15.21
CA PHE A 84 -21.00 -15.05 -16.20
C PHE A 84 -19.91 -14.06 -16.64
N ASN A 85 -20.22 -12.77 -16.67
CA ASN A 85 -19.25 -11.73 -17.00
C ASN A 85 -18.28 -11.38 -15.85
N PHE A 86 -18.49 -11.92 -14.64
CA PHE A 86 -17.64 -11.64 -13.48
C PHE A 86 -16.14 -11.85 -13.77
N TYR A 87 -15.77 -13.00 -14.35
CA TYR A 87 -14.37 -13.32 -14.67
C TYR A 87 -13.78 -12.32 -15.69
N ASN A 88 -14.55 -12.00 -16.74
CA ASN A 88 -14.14 -10.98 -17.72
C ASN A 88 -13.93 -9.60 -17.09
N MET A 89 -14.73 -9.24 -16.08
CA MET A 89 -14.57 -7.95 -15.38
C MET A 89 -13.26 -7.87 -14.58
N MET A 90 -12.72 -9.00 -14.11
CA MET A 90 -11.48 -9.03 -13.31
C MET A 90 -10.27 -8.55 -14.10
N HIS A 91 -10.26 -8.63 -15.44
CA HIS A 91 -9.23 -7.99 -16.27
C HIS A 91 -9.14 -6.47 -16.10
N ASN A 92 -10.19 -5.83 -15.57
CA ASN A 92 -10.20 -4.39 -15.30
C ASN A 92 -9.74 -4.04 -13.88
N PHE A 93 -9.35 -5.03 -13.07
CA PHE A 93 -8.87 -4.78 -11.71
C PHE A 93 -7.49 -4.11 -11.76
N PRO A 94 -7.26 -3.02 -11.00
CA PRO A 94 -5.96 -2.37 -10.98
C PRO A 94 -4.91 -3.29 -10.33
N ILE A 95 -3.81 -3.52 -11.03
CA ILE A 95 -2.69 -4.33 -10.55
C ILE A 95 -1.70 -3.42 -9.82
N TRP A 96 -1.38 -3.78 -8.59
CA TRP A 96 -0.43 -3.04 -7.76
C TRP A 96 0.80 -3.91 -7.47
N THR A 97 1.96 -3.26 -7.37
CA THR A 97 3.22 -3.91 -7.00
C THR A 97 3.85 -3.18 -5.83
N ASP A 98 4.41 -3.91 -4.88
CA ASP A 98 5.04 -3.39 -3.66
C ASP A 98 6.43 -2.76 -3.89
N ARG A 99 7.01 -2.90 -5.09
CA ARG A 99 8.40 -2.50 -5.38
C ARG A 99 8.70 -1.04 -5.03
N ASN A 100 7.76 -0.14 -5.29
CA ASN A 100 7.92 1.27 -4.94
C ASN A 100 7.91 1.46 -3.42
N TRP A 101 7.08 0.71 -2.71
CA TRP A 101 6.98 0.71 -1.26
C TRP A 101 8.21 0.10 -0.58
N ILE A 102 8.72 -1.05 -1.03
CA ILE A 102 9.95 -1.67 -0.51
C ILE A 102 11.12 -0.68 -0.58
N ASN A 103 11.27 0.00 -1.71
CA ASN A 103 12.32 1.00 -1.89
C ASN A 103 12.15 2.21 -0.95
N LEU A 104 10.89 2.62 -0.71
CA LEU A 104 10.57 3.69 0.23
C LEU A 104 10.85 3.27 1.69
N ILE A 105 10.50 2.03 2.07
CA ILE A 105 10.65 1.50 3.43
C ILE A 105 12.09 1.50 3.89
N ASN A 106 13.02 1.19 2.99
CA ASN A 106 14.46 1.15 3.31
C ASN A 106 15.00 2.55 3.66
N PHE A 107 14.32 3.61 3.24
CA PHE A 107 14.61 5.00 3.61
C PHE A 107 13.88 5.46 4.89
N ILE A 108 12.85 4.71 5.30
CA ILE A 108 11.78 5.07 6.24
C ILE A 108 11.91 4.66 7.72
N PRO A 109 12.82 3.77 8.19
CA PRO A 109 12.79 3.35 9.61
C PRO A 109 13.05 4.49 10.59
N SER A 110 13.60 5.60 10.09
CA SER A 110 13.78 6.83 10.86
C SER A 110 12.53 7.72 10.91
N ILE A 111 11.60 7.57 9.97
CA ILE A 111 10.47 8.49 9.72
C ILE A 111 9.18 8.03 10.41
N PHE A 112 8.90 6.73 10.38
CA PHE A 112 7.71 6.06 10.92
C PHE A 112 8.11 5.07 12.01
N ASN A 113 7.23 4.86 12.97
CA ASN A 113 7.43 3.83 14.00
C ASN A 113 7.11 2.42 13.44
N GLU A 114 7.47 1.39 14.19
CA GLU A 114 7.31 -0.01 13.78
C GLU A 114 5.85 -0.40 13.52
N GLU A 115 4.91 0.12 14.31
CA GLU A 115 3.48 -0.14 14.14
C GLU A 115 2.93 0.46 12.84
N GLU A 116 3.29 1.72 12.54
CA GLU A 116 2.94 2.40 11.30
C GLU A 116 3.51 1.66 10.09
N ILE A 117 4.79 1.26 10.15
CA ILE A 117 5.45 0.48 9.10
C ILE A 117 4.71 -0.84 8.87
N ASN A 118 4.33 -1.55 9.94
CA ASN A 118 3.59 -2.80 9.84
C ASN A 118 2.21 -2.63 9.19
N LYS A 119 1.45 -1.58 9.55
CA LYS A 119 0.15 -1.30 8.91
C LYS A 119 0.29 -1.03 7.41
N ILE A 120 1.27 -0.21 7.03
CA ILE A 120 1.49 0.10 5.62
C ILE A 120 1.95 -1.15 4.85
N ASN A 121 2.85 -1.96 5.43
CA ASN A 121 3.27 -3.25 4.86
C ASN A 121 2.10 -4.19 4.62
N GLN A 122 1.24 -4.38 5.62
CA GLN A 122 0.06 -5.24 5.50
C GLN A 122 -0.89 -4.77 4.39
N PHE A 123 -1.07 -3.46 4.25
CA PHE A 123 -1.88 -2.90 3.17
C PHE A 123 -1.31 -3.20 1.79
N TYR A 124 -0.01 -2.95 1.55
CA TYR A 124 0.61 -3.24 0.26
C TYR A 124 0.67 -4.74 -0.06
N ALA A 125 0.99 -5.58 0.93
CA ALA A 125 0.95 -7.03 0.76
C ALA A 125 -0.46 -7.52 0.35
N LYS A 126 -1.51 -6.95 0.96
CA LYS A 126 -2.89 -7.29 0.60
C LYS A 126 -3.28 -6.77 -0.80
N CYS A 127 -2.72 -5.64 -1.24
CA CYS A 127 -2.90 -5.16 -2.62
C CYS A 127 -2.33 -6.15 -3.65
N GLU A 128 -1.15 -6.72 -3.37
CA GLU A 128 -0.54 -7.73 -4.25
C GLU A 128 -1.34 -9.03 -4.26
N GLU A 129 -1.68 -9.57 -3.07
CA GLU A 129 -2.51 -10.78 -2.94
C GLU A 129 -3.81 -10.63 -3.73
N MET A 130 -4.44 -9.46 -3.66
CA MET A 130 -5.68 -9.19 -4.37
C MET A 130 -5.49 -9.01 -5.88
N SER A 131 -4.36 -8.45 -6.31
CA SER A 131 -3.99 -8.36 -7.73
C SER A 131 -3.77 -9.75 -8.33
N ASP A 132 -3.08 -10.63 -7.60
CA ASP A 132 -2.88 -12.02 -7.98
C ASP A 132 -4.20 -12.79 -8.04
N ALA A 133 -5.07 -12.60 -7.05
CA ALA A 133 -6.41 -13.20 -7.04
C ALA A 133 -7.25 -12.71 -8.24
N ALA A 134 -7.20 -11.42 -8.56
CA ALA A 134 -7.90 -10.87 -9.71
C ALA A 134 -7.38 -11.45 -11.04
N ASN A 135 -6.06 -11.56 -11.21
CA ASN A 135 -5.45 -12.19 -12.38
C ASN A 135 -5.87 -13.66 -12.51
N ALA A 136 -5.78 -14.43 -11.42
CA ALA A 136 -6.18 -15.82 -11.41
C ALA A 136 -7.68 -16.02 -11.74
N LEU A 137 -8.54 -15.09 -11.32
CA LEU A 137 -9.96 -15.10 -11.68
C LEU A 137 -10.19 -14.64 -13.12
N ALA A 138 -9.38 -13.73 -13.66
CA ALA A 138 -9.48 -13.26 -15.03
C ALA A 138 -9.09 -14.37 -16.04
N ASP A 139 -8.12 -15.20 -15.69
CA ASP A 139 -7.70 -16.36 -16.49
C ASP A 139 -8.67 -17.55 -16.40
N LYS A 140 -9.66 -17.51 -15.49
CA LYS A 140 -10.69 -18.54 -15.40
C LYS A 140 -11.73 -18.38 -16.48
N GLU A 141 -11.93 -19.43 -17.26
CA GLU A 141 -13.11 -19.55 -18.08
C GLU A 141 -14.35 -19.87 -17.23
N PRO A 142 -15.55 -19.36 -17.58
CA PRO A 142 -16.81 -19.69 -16.89
C PRO A 142 -17.31 -21.11 -17.20
N PHE A 143 -16.42 -22.03 -17.58
CA PHE A 143 -16.75 -23.39 -18.00
C PHE A 143 -15.86 -24.40 -17.28
N ASN A 144 -16.44 -25.53 -16.90
CA ASN A 144 -15.71 -26.71 -16.44
C ASN A 144 -15.47 -27.66 -17.61
N GLU A 145 -14.37 -28.39 -17.55
CA GLU A 145 -14.09 -29.48 -18.49
C GLU A 145 -14.75 -30.78 -18.01
N LEU A 146 -15.54 -31.39 -18.88
CA LEU A 146 -16.13 -32.70 -18.68
C LEU A 146 -15.49 -33.69 -19.64
N SER A 147 -14.76 -34.65 -19.09
CA SER A 147 -14.13 -35.75 -19.82
C SER A 147 -14.85 -37.05 -19.49
N ILE A 148 -15.43 -37.68 -20.52
CA ILE A 148 -16.09 -38.99 -20.44
C ILE A 148 -15.26 -39.96 -21.28
N GLU A 149 -14.93 -41.12 -20.73
CA GLU A 149 -14.12 -42.13 -21.42
C GLU A 149 -14.70 -42.49 -22.80
N GLY A 150 -13.86 -42.43 -23.84
CA GLY A 150 -14.28 -42.66 -25.23
C GLY A 150 -15.01 -41.49 -25.92
N GLN A 151 -15.17 -40.33 -25.27
CA GLN A 151 -15.74 -39.12 -25.87
C GLN A 151 -14.77 -37.93 -25.83
N PRO A 152 -14.86 -37.00 -26.79
CA PRO A 152 -14.10 -35.75 -26.72
C PRO A 152 -14.54 -34.91 -25.52
N THR A 153 -13.57 -34.26 -24.88
CA THR A 153 -13.80 -33.32 -23.77
C THR A 153 -14.78 -32.23 -24.16
N ARG A 154 -15.74 -31.93 -23.28
CA ARG A 154 -16.75 -30.90 -23.48
C ARG A 154 -16.63 -29.81 -22.43
N LYS A 155 -16.89 -28.56 -22.80
CA LYS A 155 -17.03 -27.44 -21.87
C LYS A 155 -18.48 -27.36 -21.39
N ILE A 156 -18.70 -27.42 -20.08
CA ILE A 156 -20.02 -27.22 -19.45
C ILE A 156 -19.98 -25.93 -18.61
N PRO A 157 -21.02 -25.08 -18.64
CA PRO A 157 -21.03 -23.87 -17.82
C PRO A 157 -20.83 -24.19 -16.34
N MET A 158 -20.01 -23.38 -15.67
CA MET A 158 -19.79 -23.51 -14.24
C MET A 158 -21.10 -23.23 -13.48
N PRO A 159 -21.39 -23.94 -12.37
CA PRO A 159 -22.59 -23.68 -11.59
C PRO A 159 -22.64 -22.23 -11.11
N LEU A 160 -23.79 -21.57 -11.31
CA LEU A 160 -23.98 -20.17 -10.91
C LEU A 160 -23.71 -19.91 -9.42
N LYS A 161 -23.98 -20.91 -8.57
CA LYS A 161 -23.69 -20.86 -7.13
C LYS A 161 -22.20 -20.67 -6.86
N ASP A 162 -21.34 -21.32 -7.64
CA ASP A 162 -19.88 -21.27 -7.47
C ASP A 162 -19.33 -19.93 -7.95
N ILE A 163 -19.80 -19.46 -9.12
CA ILE A 163 -19.46 -18.12 -9.63
C ILE A 163 -19.86 -17.03 -8.62
N ASN A 164 -21.08 -17.12 -8.07
CA ASN A 164 -21.54 -16.16 -7.06
C ASN A 164 -20.73 -16.25 -5.77
N SER A 165 -20.29 -17.45 -5.38
CA SER A 165 -19.38 -17.66 -4.25
C SER A 165 -18.04 -16.95 -4.47
N HIS A 166 -17.39 -17.17 -5.62
CA HIS A 166 -16.12 -16.49 -5.97
C HIS A 166 -16.27 -14.96 -5.95
N ARG A 167 -17.35 -14.45 -6.55
CA ARG A 167 -17.65 -13.01 -6.57
C ARG A 167 -17.82 -12.44 -5.16
N ASN A 168 -18.55 -13.14 -4.30
CA ASN A 168 -18.79 -12.69 -2.93
C ASN A 168 -17.53 -12.72 -2.07
N MET A 169 -16.68 -13.74 -2.22
CA MET A 169 -15.37 -13.80 -1.56
C MET A 169 -14.51 -12.62 -2.01
N PHE A 170 -14.33 -12.42 -3.31
CA PHE A 170 -13.53 -11.32 -3.84
C PHE A 170 -14.06 -9.95 -3.38
N ARG A 171 -15.38 -9.75 -3.38
CA ARG A 171 -16.00 -8.52 -2.87
C ARG A 171 -15.72 -8.29 -1.38
N LYS A 172 -15.73 -9.35 -0.57
CA LYS A 172 -15.41 -9.28 0.86
C LYS A 172 -13.96 -8.83 1.05
N ASP A 173 -13.03 -9.47 0.35
CA ASP A 173 -11.60 -9.16 0.42
C ASP A 173 -11.33 -7.73 -0.06
N LEU A 174 -12.06 -7.25 -1.09
CA LEU A 174 -11.96 -5.87 -1.59
C LEU A 174 -12.35 -4.85 -0.52
N ASN A 175 -13.45 -5.12 0.18
CA ASN A 175 -13.93 -4.24 1.23
C ASN A 175 -12.96 -4.22 2.42
N GLU A 176 -12.35 -5.35 2.76
CA GLU A 176 -11.32 -5.43 3.77
C GLU A 176 -10.08 -4.62 3.37
N LEU A 177 -9.61 -4.76 2.12
CA LEU A 177 -8.48 -3.99 1.59
C LEU A 177 -8.74 -2.48 1.62
N ILE A 178 -9.93 -2.03 1.20
CA ILE A 178 -10.32 -0.62 1.26
C ILE A 178 -10.33 -0.12 2.71
N LYS A 179 -10.83 -0.93 3.65
CA LYS A 179 -10.81 -0.60 5.08
C LYS A 179 -9.38 -0.45 5.61
N MET A 180 -8.49 -1.41 5.31
CA MET A 180 -7.08 -1.35 5.68
C MET A 180 -6.40 -0.10 5.13
N GLY A 181 -6.64 0.25 3.86
CA GLY A 181 -6.10 1.47 3.28
C GLY A 181 -6.58 2.72 4.02
N ASN A 182 -7.86 2.77 4.43
CA ASN A 182 -8.41 3.90 5.17
C ASN A 182 -7.79 4.00 6.57
N GLU A 183 -7.47 2.87 7.21
CA GLU A 183 -6.70 2.84 8.46
C GLU A 183 -5.27 3.35 8.25
N VAL A 184 -4.63 3.04 7.11
CA VAL A 184 -3.31 3.57 6.74
C VAL A 184 -3.36 5.09 6.50
N LYS A 185 -4.44 5.63 5.92
CA LYS A 185 -4.59 7.09 5.73
C LYS A 185 -4.46 7.87 7.04
N LEU A 186 -4.96 7.31 8.15
CA LEU A 186 -4.91 7.93 9.49
C LEU A 186 -3.49 8.16 10.01
N ILE A 187 -2.47 7.49 9.46
CA ILE A 187 -1.04 7.73 9.80
C ILE A 187 -0.57 9.12 9.32
N PHE A 188 -1.29 9.69 8.35
CA PHE A 188 -0.93 10.92 7.64
C PHE A 188 -1.90 12.08 7.88
N ASP A 189 -2.91 11.90 8.72
CA ASP A 189 -3.83 12.93 9.20
C ASP A 189 -3.40 13.42 10.59
#